data_AF-A0A1W9IAQ9-F1
#
_entry.id   AF-A0A1W9IAQ9-F1
#
_cell.length_a   1.000
_cell.length_b   1.000
_cell.length_c   1.000
_cell.angle_alpha   90.00
_cell.angle_beta   90.00
_cell.angle_gamma   90.00
#
_symmetry.space_group_name_H-M   'P 1'
#
loop_
_entity.id
_entity.type
_entity.pdbx_description
1 polymer ?
#
loop_
_entity_poly.entity_id
_entity_poly.type
_entity_poly.pdbx_seq_one_letter_code
_entity_poly.pdbx_strand_id
1 'polypeptide(L)'
;MEDDKGGIHNVSGVYLEIVPNERLRFTWAWITTPERESVVTVTLAPAAGGTLLTLLHEQLFDEAARAGHTHGWTGSLEKLEAYFA
;
A
#
# COMPACT_ATOMS: atom_id res chain seq x y z
N MET A 1 -2.54 5.69 11.10
CA MET A 1 -3.92 5.91 10.62
C MET A 1 -4.81 5.90 11.84
N GLU A 2 -5.58 6.94 12.09
CA GLU A 2 -6.59 6.94 13.16
C GLU A 2 -7.84 6.22 12.64
N ASP A 3 -8.42 5.33 13.44
CA ASP A 3 -9.76 4.79 13.18
C ASP A 3 -10.86 5.72 13.71
N ASP A 4 -12.11 5.43 13.38
CA ASP A 4 -13.30 6.21 13.79
C ASP A 4 -13.51 6.24 15.32
N LYS A 5 -12.72 5.48 16.09
CA LYS A 5 -12.73 5.46 17.56
C LYS A 5 -11.51 6.16 18.17
N GLY A 6 -10.65 6.79 17.37
CA GLY A 6 -9.41 7.44 17.81
C GLY A 6 -8.26 6.48 18.09
N GLY A 7 -8.34 5.23 17.61
CA GLY A 7 -7.27 4.25 17.71
C GLY A 7 -6.15 4.55 16.72
N ILE A 8 -4.91 4.72 17.19
CA ILE A 8 -3.74 4.92 16.34
C ILE A 8 -3.25 3.58 15.80
N HIS A 9 -3.41 3.38 14.49
CA HIS A 9 -2.82 2.25 13.75
C HIS A 9 -1.50 2.68 13.14
N ASN A 10 -0.39 2.26 13.75
CA ASN A 10 0.94 2.50 13.22
C ASN A 10 1.41 1.30 12.38
N VAL A 11 1.96 1.61 11.21
CA VAL A 11 2.62 0.65 10.33
C VAL A 11 4.11 0.97 10.29
N SER A 12 4.93 -0.07 10.27
CA SER A 12 6.37 0.01 10.00
C SER A 12 6.73 -0.92 8.85
N GLY A 13 7.87 -0.66 8.22
CA GLY A 13 8.39 -1.48 7.13
C GLY A 13 9.78 -1.06 6.71
N VAL A 14 10.41 -1.85 5.85
CA VAL A 14 11.72 -1.57 5.26
C VAL A 14 11.64 -1.58 3.73
N TYR A 15 12.35 -0.67 3.08
CA TYR A 15 12.52 -0.73 1.63
C TYR A 15 13.41 -1.92 1.26
N LEU A 16 12.83 -2.83 0.49
CA LEU A 16 13.51 -4.00 -0.07
C LEU A 16 14.12 -3.67 -1.43
N GLU A 17 13.49 -2.77 -2.19
CA GLU A 17 13.97 -2.36 -3.50
C GLU A 17 13.49 -0.94 -3.86
N ILE A 18 14.38 -0.17 -4.47
CA ILE A 18 14.11 1.16 -5.02
C ILE A 18 14.72 1.23 -6.41
N VAL A 19 13.86 1.18 -7.43
CA VAL A 19 14.22 1.45 -8.83
C VAL A 19 13.61 2.80 -9.21
N PRO A 20 14.43 3.84 -9.44
CA PRO A 20 13.93 5.18 -9.74
C PRO A 20 12.93 5.17 -10.90
N ASN A 21 11.78 5.83 -10.69
CA ASN A 21 10.69 5.98 -11.67
C ASN A 21 10.04 4.68 -12.18
N GLU A 22 10.36 3.52 -11.60
CA GLU A 22 9.86 2.22 -12.09
C GLU A 22 9.24 1.37 -10.98
N ARG A 23 9.91 1.22 -9.83
CA ARG A 23 9.46 0.28 -8.81
C ARG A 23 9.90 0.63 -7.40
N LEU A 24 8.98 0.49 -6.46
CA LEU A 24 9.25 0.47 -5.02
C LEU A 24 8.72 -0.85 -4.45
N ARG A 25 9.53 -1.53 -3.65
CA ARG A 25 9.12 -2.72 -2.91
C ARG A 25 9.51 -2.57 -1.45
N PHE A 26 8.57 -2.78 -0.54
CA PHE A 26 8.81 -2.61 0.89
C PHE A 26 7.94 -3.56 1.72
N THR A 27 8.42 -3.88 2.92
CA THR A 27 7.63 -4.65 3.88
C THR A 27 6.57 -3.78 4.54
N TRP A 28 5.52 -4.41 5.05
CA TRP A 28 4.41 -3.77 5.74
C TRP A 28 4.03 -4.60 6.96
N ALA A 29 4.15 -4.04 8.16
CA ALA A 29 3.70 -4.70 9.37
C ALA A 29 3.04 -3.68 10.30
N TRP A 30 1.91 -4.05 10.88
CA TRP A 30 1.32 -3.28 11.96
C TRP A 30 2.20 -3.41 13.21
N ILE A 31 2.43 -2.32 13.94
CA ILE A 31 3.28 -2.35 15.14
C ILE A 31 2.73 -3.31 16.21
N THR A 32 1.41 -3.52 16.23
CA THR A 32 0.74 -4.44 17.16
C THR A 32 0.87 -5.91 16.80
N THR A 33 1.19 -6.23 15.54
CA THR A 33 1.35 -7.61 15.03
C THR A 33 2.55 -7.68 14.08
N PRO A 34 3.78 -7.44 14.58
CA PRO A 34 4.98 -7.38 13.76
C PRO A 34 5.32 -8.70 13.05
N GLU A 35 4.82 -9.83 13.56
CA GLU A 35 4.98 -11.16 12.96
C GLU A 35 4.14 -11.36 11.69
N ARG A 36 3.15 -10.51 11.43
CA ARG A 36 2.28 -10.55 10.25
C ARG A 36 2.79 -9.62 9.16
N GLU A 37 4.09 -9.67 8.92
CA GLU A 37 4.73 -8.88 7.87
C GLU A 37 4.23 -9.32 6.48
N SER A 38 3.77 -8.35 5.70
CA SER A 38 3.37 -8.49 4.32
C SER A 38 4.26 -7.64 3.41
N VAL A 39 4.07 -7.71 2.10
CA VAL A 39 4.89 -6.96 1.14
C VAL A 39 4.01 -6.13 0.22
N VAL A 40 4.38 -4.87 0.05
CA VAL A 40 3.80 -3.95 -0.94
C VAL A 40 4.81 -3.73 -2.06
N THR A 41 4.34 -3.91 -3.29
CA THR A 41 5.07 -3.55 -4.51
C THR A 41 4.26 -2.52 -5.28
N VAL A 42 4.87 -1.36 -5.54
CA VAL A 42 4.35 -0.33 -6.42
C VAL A 42 5.18 -0.34 -7.70
N THR A 43 4.53 -0.49 -8.85
CA THR A 43 5.18 -0.38 -10.15
C THR A 43 4.60 0.79 -10.94
N LEU A 44 5.47 1.54 -11.59
CA LEU A 44 5.15 2.67 -12.43
C LEU A 44 5.60 2.34 -13.85
N ALA A 45 4.68 2.45 -14.80
CA ALA A 45 4.98 2.26 -16.21
C ALA A 45 4.44 3.44 -17.03
N PRO A 46 5.14 3.87 -18.10
CA PRO A 46 4.60 4.85 -19.03
C PRO A 46 3.26 4.38 -19.61
N ALA A 47 2.28 5.29 -19.68
CA ALA A 47 0.99 5.06 -20.32
C ALA A 47 0.62 6.27 -21.19
N ALA A 48 -0.31 6.08 -22.14
CA ALA A 48 -0.78 7.19 -22.98
C ALA A 48 -1.40 8.29 -22.10
N GLY A 49 -0.77 9.46 -22.06
CA GLY A 49 -1.24 10.61 -21.27
C GLY A 49 -0.90 10.56 -19.78
N GLY A 50 -0.06 9.62 -19.32
CA GLY A 50 0.29 9.56 -17.90
C GLY A 50 1.16 8.36 -17.50
N THR A 51 0.96 7.89 -16.28
CA THR A 51 1.66 6.74 -15.70
C THR A 51 0.64 5.70 -15.26
N LEU A 52 0.83 4.44 -15.67
CA LEU A 52 0.11 3.32 -15.10
C LEU A 52 0.78 2.95 -13.77
N LEU A 53 0.07 3.19 -12.67
CA LEU A 53 0.46 2.72 -11.34
C LEU A 53 -0.25 1.38 -11.07
N THR A 54 0.53 0.34 -10.76
CA THR A 54 0.01 -0.92 -10.23
C THR A 54 0.51 -1.12 -8.81
N LEU A 55 -0.39 -1.45 -7.89
CA LEU A 55 -0.07 -1.77 -6.50
C LEU A 55 -0.44 -3.23 -6.23
N LEU A 56 0.55 -4.03 -5.83
CA LEU A 56 0.37 -5.40 -5.37
C LEU A 56 0.68 -5.46 -3.87
N HIS A 57 -0.28 -5.92 -3.07
CA HIS A 57 -0.08 -6.20 -1.65
C HIS A 57 -0.26 -7.71 -1.42
N GLU A 58 0.82 -8.39 -1.08
CA GLU A 58 0.90 -9.85 -0.98
C GLU A 58 1.41 -10.32 0.38
N GLN A 59 1.32 -11.62 0.65
CA GLN A 59 1.65 -12.24 1.95
C GLN A 59 0.75 -11.75 3.10
N LEU A 60 -0.51 -11.48 2.77
CA LEU A 60 -1.53 -11.11 3.72
C LEU A 60 -1.93 -12.30 4.60
N PHE A 61 -2.11 -12.04 5.89
CA PHE A 61 -2.35 -13.09 6.89
C PHE A 61 -3.66 -13.86 6.66
N ASP A 62 -4.74 -13.16 6.33
CA ASP A 62 -6.06 -13.74 6.08
C ASP A 62 -6.90 -12.92 5.09
N GLU A 63 -8.07 -13.45 4.75
CA GLU A 63 -9.01 -12.85 3.81
C GLU A 63 -9.60 -11.51 4.33
N ALA A 64 -9.73 -11.37 5.65
CA ALA A 64 -10.22 -10.13 6.25
C ALA A 64 -9.18 -9.01 6.11
N ALA A 65 -7.90 -9.31 6.33
CA ALA A 65 -6.79 -8.41 6.06
C ALA A 65 -6.76 -8.02 4.57
N ARG A 66 -6.95 -8.98 3.66
CA ARG A 66 -7.03 -8.69 2.22
C ARG A 66 -8.16 -7.73 1.86
N ALA A 67 -9.36 -7.94 2.40
CA ALA A 67 -10.49 -7.06 2.17
C ALA A 67 -10.24 -5.65 2.74
N GLY A 68 -9.73 -5.56 3.97
CA GLY A 68 -9.40 -4.29 4.62
C GLY A 68 -8.32 -3.49 3.87
N HIS A 69 -7.25 -4.16 3.44
CA HIS A 69 -6.20 -3.52 2.66
C HIS A 69 -6.69 -3.12 1.26
N THR A 70 -7.52 -3.93 0.60
CA THR A 70 -8.16 -3.54 -0.66
C THR A 70 -8.94 -2.24 -0.48
N HIS A 71 -9.82 -2.18 0.54
CA HIS A 71 -10.61 -0.98 0.81
C HIS A 71 -9.74 0.26 1.07
N GLY A 72 -8.73 0.14 1.94
CA GLY A 72 -7.83 1.24 2.28
C GLY A 72 -7.00 1.74 1.09
N TRP A 73 -6.48 0.83 0.27
CA TRP A 73 -5.71 1.20 -0.93
C TRP A 73 -6.58 1.82 -2.01
N THR A 74 -7.78 1.28 -2.27
CA THR A 74 -8.73 1.88 -3.23
C THR A 74 -9.04 3.32 -2.85
N GLY A 75 -9.44 3.58 -1.61
CA GLY A 75 -9.74 4.96 -1.18
C GLY A 75 -8.53 5.90 -1.20
N SER A 76 -7.30 5.37 -1.10
CA SER A 76 -6.08 6.17 -1.23
C SER A 76 -5.76 6.50 -2.69
N LEU A 77 -5.95 5.53 -3.60
CA LEU A 77 -5.72 5.70 -5.04
C LEU A 77 -6.78 6.59 -5.70
N GLU A 78 -8.04 6.53 -5.27
CA GLU A 78 -9.10 7.46 -5.71
C GLU A 78 -8.76 8.92 -5.35
N LYS A 79 -8.22 9.15 -4.14
CA LYS A 79 -7.76 10.49 -3.72
C LYS A 79 -6.54 10.95 -4.53
N LEU A 80 -5.64 10.03 -4.87
CA LEU A 80 -4.48 10.32 -5.71
C LEU A 80 -4.92 10.72 -7.12
N GLU A 81 -5.87 9.98 -7.70
CA GLU A 81 -6.47 10.31 -8.99
C GLU A 81 -7.11 11.70 -8.95
N ALA A 82 -7.96 11.98 -7.95
CA ALA A 82 -8.59 13.28 -7.78
C ALA A 82 -7.60 14.44 -7.58
N TYR A 83 -6.40 14.18 -7.05
CA TYR A 83 -5.35 15.19 -6.89
C TYR A 83 -4.67 15.58 -8.21
N PHE A 84 -4.66 14.68 -9.20
CA PHE A 84 -4.07 14.90 -10.52
C PHE A 84 -5.09 15.17 -11.64
N ALA A 85 -6.38 15.17 -11.30
CA ALA A 85 -7.48 15.54 -12.20
C ALA A 85 -7.60 17.05 -12.38
#